data_AF-A0A919SKL2-F1
#
_entry.id   AF-A0A919SKL2-F1
#
_cell.length_a   1.000
_cell.length_b   1.000
_cell.length_c   1.000
_cell.angle_alpha   90.00
_cell.angle_beta   90.00
_cell.angle_gamma   90.00
#
_symmetry.space_group_name_H-M   'P 1'
#
loop_
_entity.id
_entity.type
_entity.pdbx_description
1 polymer ?
#
loop_
_entity_poly.entity_id
_entity_poly.type
_entity_poly.pdbx_seq_one_letter_code
_entity_poly.pdbx_strand_id
1 'polypeptide(L)'
;MSSPYPAPNSDRADEVSQASIGELIGNISDDLTSLFRQEVELAKAELKEEAGKAGKAAGMLGGAGFAGYLAVVLLSFALVFGLSNVMDAGWAALIVAVIWGIAGAVLYTTGRKQLRNVDPMPHRTVDTIKEDAQWLKNPTG
;
A
#
# COMPACT_ATOMS: atom_id res chain seq x y z
N MET A 1 -34.47 -1.27 -80.94
CA MET A 1 -35.16 -1.07 -79.64
C MET A 1 -34.09 -1.16 -78.54
N SER A 2 -33.66 -0.02 -78.02
CA SER A 2 -32.65 0.13 -76.98
C SER A 2 -33.30 0.05 -75.60
N SER A 3 -32.90 -0.93 -74.79
CA SER A 3 -33.41 -1.11 -73.42
C SER A 3 -32.77 -0.09 -72.47
N PRO A 4 -33.54 0.63 -71.62
CA PRO A 4 -32.98 1.58 -70.64
C PRO A 4 -32.24 0.87 -69.50
N TYR A 5 -31.05 1.35 -69.16
CA TYR A 5 -30.29 0.92 -67.98
C TYR A 5 -30.88 1.60 -66.72
N PRO A 6 -31.18 0.88 -65.62
CA PRO A 6 -31.65 1.51 -64.39
C PRO A 6 -30.53 2.33 -63.73
N ALA A 7 -30.82 3.57 -63.34
CA ALA A 7 -29.89 4.38 -62.56
C ALA A 7 -29.72 3.80 -61.14
N PRO A 8 -28.51 3.81 -60.56
CA PRO A 8 -28.27 3.36 -59.20
C PRO A 8 -28.98 4.29 -58.21
N ASN A 9 -29.76 3.73 -57.28
CA ASN A 9 -30.42 4.46 -56.21
C ASN A 9 -29.35 5.08 -55.27
N SER A 10 -29.14 6.39 -55.39
CA SER A 10 -28.21 7.17 -54.55
C SER A 10 -28.60 7.20 -53.07
N ASP A 11 -29.88 6.97 -52.74
CA ASP A 11 -30.38 7.02 -51.37
C ASP A 11 -29.77 5.95 -50.44
N ARG A 12 -29.27 4.83 -50.99
CA ARG A 12 -28.63 3.76 -50.17
C ARG A 12 -27.17 4.05 -49.83
N ALA A 13 -26.47 4.87 -50.61
CA ALA A 13 -25.06 5.17 -50.38
C ALA A 13 -24.87 6.13 -49.18
N ASP A 14 -25.81 7.06 -49.00
CA ASP A 14 -25.81 8.02 -47.89
C ASP A 14 -26.22 7.37 -46.56
N GLU A 15 -27.14 6.41 -46.58
CA GLU A 15 -27.57 5.64 -45.40
C GLU A 15 -26.46 4.72 -44.87
N VAL A 16 -25.73 4.05 -45.77
CA VAL A 16 -24.57 3.18 -45.42
C VAL A 16 -23.38 4.00 -44.91
N SER A 17 -23.16 5.21 -45.44
CA SER A 17 -22.07 6.08 -45.00
C SER A 17 -22.31 6.65 -43.60
N GLN A 18 -23.53 7.09 -43.28
CA GLN A 18 -23.88 7.57 -41.94
C GLN A 18 -23.90 6.45 -40.89
N ALA A 19 -24.32 5.24 -41.27
CA ALA A 19 -24.20 4.06 -40.40
C ALA A 19 -22.72 3.74 -40.07
N SER A 20 -21.81 3.86 -41.05
CA SER A 20 -20.40 3.48 -40.87
C SER A 20 -19.58 4.36 -39.91
N ILE A 21 -19.83 5.68 -39.86
CA ILE A 21 -19.10 6.59 -38.96
C ILE A 21 -19.61 6.43 -37.51
N GLY A 22 -20.92 6.27 -37.33
CA GLY A 22 -21.50 5.98 -36.01
C GLY A 22 -21.03 4.63 -35.46
N GLU A 23 -20.91 3.62 -36.32
CA GLU A 23 -20.40 2.29 -35.99
C GLU A 23 -18.90 2.31 -35.65
N LEU A 24 -18.07 3.09 -36.38
CA LEU A 24 -16.65 3.28 -36.04
C LEU A 24 -16.45 3.96 -34.68
N ILE A 25 -17.21 5.02 -34.39
CA ILE A 25 -17.12 5.73 -33.09
C ILE A 25 -17.60 4.82 -31.95
N GLY A 26 -18.63 4.01 -32.19
CA GLY A 26 -19.08 2.97 -31.25
C GLY A 26 -17.97 1.97 -30.94
N ASN A 27 -17.33 1.42 -31.97
CA ASN A 27 -16.23 0.46 -31.83
C ASN A 27 -15.02 1.04 -31.08
N ILE A 28 -14.62 2.29 -31.36
CA ILE A 28 -13.53 2.96 -30.64
C ILE A 28 -13.90 3.18 -29.16
N SER A 29 -15.15 3.55 -28.86
CA SER A 29 -15.62 3.76 -27.49
C SER A 29 -15.63 2.45 -26.70
N ASP A 30 -16.00 1.34 -27.35
CA ASP A 30 -15.96 0.00 -26.77
C ASP A 30 -14.52 -0.48 -26.55
N ASP A 31 -13.61 -0.21 -27.48
CA ASP A 31 -12.18 -0.52 -27.35
C ASP A 31 -11.53 0.27 -26.19
N LEU A 32 -11.82 1.56 -26.06
CA LEU A 32 -11.34 2.38 -24.95
C LEU A 32 -11.90 1.89 -23.60
N THR A 33 -13.18 1.51 -23.57
CA THR A 33 -13.81 0.92 -22.38
C THR A 33 -13.17 -0.42 -22.01
N SER A 34 -12.82 -1.23 -23.02
CA SER A 34 -12.10 -2.48 -22.84
C SER A 34 -10.69 -2.26 -22.29
N LEU A 35 -9.93 -1.32 -22.84
CA LEU A 35 -8.60 -0.96 -22.35
C LEU A 35 -8.63 -0.46 -20.90
N PHE A 36 -9.57 0.44 -20.58
CA PHE A 36 -9.70 0.95 -19.21
C PHE A 36 -10.00 -0.18 -18.22
N ARG A 37 -10.90 -1.12 -18.58
CA ARG A 37 -11.16 -2.31 -17.77
C ARG A 37 -9.92 -3.17 -17.59
N GLN A 38 -9.14 -3.37 -18.65
CA GLN A 38 -7.90 -4.16 -18.59
C GLN A 38 -6.86 -3.50 -17.68
N GLU A 39 -6.71 -2.18 -17.73
CA GLU A 39 -5.76 -1.44 -16.89
C GLU A 39 -6.17 -1.49 -15.41
N VAL A 40 -7.48 -1.42 -15.13
CA VAL A 40 -8.02 -1.66 -13.78
C VAL A 40 -7.77 -3.10 -13.32
N GLU A 41 -7.98 -4.11 -14.16
CA GLU A 41 -7.71 -5.51 -13.82
C GLU A 41 -6.21 -5.76 -13.61
N LEU A 42 -5.34 -5.14 -14.40
CA LEU A 42 -3.89 -5.20 -14.24
C LEU A 42 -3.47 -4.55 -12.92
N ALA A 43 -3.95 -3.34 -12.63
CA ALA A 43 -3.67 -2.66 -11.37
C ALA A 43 -4.15 -3.48 -10.17
N LYS A 44 -5.33 -4.11 -10.25
CA LYS A 44 -5.81 -5.04 -9.22
C LYS A 44 -4.89 -6.25 -9.06
N ALA A 45 -4.41 -6.82 -10.17
CA ALA A 45 -3.52 -7.97 -10.14
C ALA A 45 -2.17 -7.62 -9.48
N GLU A 46 -1.58 -6.49 -9.85
CA GLU A 46 -0.34 -5.98 -9.28
C GLU A 46 -0.50 -5.65 -7.79
N LEU A 47 -1.58 -4.96 -7.41
CA LEU A 47 -1.91 -4.70 -6.01
C LEU A 47 -2.07 -5.99 -5.19
N LYS A 48 -2.70 -7.02 -5.75
CA LYS A 48 -2.86 -8.31 -5.08
C LYS A 48 -1.53 -9.03 -4.89
N GLU A 49 -0.65 -8.99 -5.89
CA GLU A 49 0.69 -9.55 -5.80
C GLU A 49 1.51 -8.83 -4.71
N GLU A 50 1.54 -7.51 -4.74
CA GLU A 50 2.24 -6.69 -3.75
C GLU A 50 1.67 -6.86 -2.34
N ALA A 51 0.34 -6.92 -2.20
CA ALA A 51 -0.31 -7.21 -0.92
C ALA A 51 0.07 -8.61 -0.38
N GLY A 52 0.20 -9.61 -1.26
CA GLY A 52 0.67 -10.95 -0.90
C GLY A 52 2.11 -10.95 -0.40
N LYS A 53 3.01 -10.26 -1.11
CA LYS A 53 4.42 -10.09 -0.69
C LYS A 53 4.52 -9.38 0.66
N ALA A 54 3.82 -8.25 0.82
CA ALA A 54 3.77 -7.50 2.06
C ALA A 54 3.18 -8.32 3.21
N GLY A 55 2.09 -9.06 2.96
CA GLY A 55 1.47 -9.96 3.94
C GLY A 55 2.40 -11.08 4.40
N LYS A 56 3.13 -11.71 3.47
CA LYS A 56 4.14 -12.72 3.81
C LYS A 56 5.28 -12.11 4.64
N ALA A 57 5.78 -10.94 4.24
CA ALA A 57 6.83 -10.24 4.98
C ALA A 57 6.37 -9.86 6.39
N ALA A 58 5.18 -9.29 6.53
CA ALA A 58 4.57 -8.97 7.82
C ALA A 58 4.37 -10.23 8.68
N GLY A 59 3.92 -11.34 8.09
CA GLY A 59 3.79 -12.63 8.76
C GLY A 59 5.12 -13.18 9.26
N MET A 60 6.18 -13.13 8.44
CA MET A 60 7.53 -13.55 8.83
C MET A 60 8.10 -12.66 9.94
N LEU A 61 7.95 -11.34 9.84
CA LEU A 61 8.41 -10.41 10.88
C LEU A 61 7.63 -10.60 12.19
N GLY A 62 6.31 -10.80 12.11
CA GLY A 62 5.47 -11.11 13.27
C GLY A 62 5.90 -12.42 13.93
N GLY A 63 6.11 -13.47 13.13
CA GLY A 63 6.60 -14.76 13.61
C GLY A 63 8.01 -14.67 14.25
N ALA A 64 8.92 -13.93 13.62
CA ALA A 64 10.26 -13.68 14.16
C ALA A 64 10.20 -12.90 15.48
N GLY A 65 9.34 -11.89 15.58
CA GLY A 65 9.11 -11.14 16.82
C GLY A 65 8.58 -12.03 17.95
N PHE A 66 7.59 -12.89 17.65
CA PHE A 66 7.05 -13.84 18.62
C PHE A 66 8.09 -14.88 19.06
N ALA A 67 8.82 -15.47 18.11
CA ALA A 67 9.90 -16.41 18.42
C ALA A 67 11.02 -15.75 19.24
N GLY A 68 11.40 -14.53 18.91
CA GLY A 68 12.37 -13.73 19.67
C GLY A 68 11.90 -13.44 21.09
N TYR A 69 10.61 -13.11 21.27
CA TYR A 69 10.00 -12.92 22.59
C TYR A 69 10.06 -14.21 23.43
N LEU A 70 9.67 -15.35 22.85
CA LEU A 70 9.76 -16.64 23.54
C LEU A 70 11.21 -17.00 23.90
N ALA A 71 12.16 -16.76 22.99
CA ALA A 71 13.58 -16.99 23.27
C ALA A 71 14.05 -16.17 24.46
N VAL A 72 13.67 -14.88 24.53
CA VAL A 72 13.96 -13.99 25.65
C VAL A 72 13.38 -14.51 26.97
N VAL A 73 12.14 -14.99 26.97
CA VAL A 73 11.49 -15.58 28.16
C VAL A 73 12.24 -16.84 28.61
N LEU A 74 12.55 -17.76 27.69
CA LEU A 74 13.27 -18.99 28.01
C LEU A 74 14.70 -18.72 28.50
N LEU A 75 15.39 -17.76 27.90
CA LEU A 75 16.70 -17.31 28.37
C LEU A 75 16.63 -16.72 29.78
N SER A 76 15.56 -16.01 30.10
CA SER A 76 15.36 -15.48 31.46
C SER A 76 15.22 -16.60 32.48
N PHE A 77 14.44 -17.64 32.18
CA PHE A 77 14.36 -18.83 33.03
C PHE A 77 15.70 -19.55 33.13
N ALA A 78 16.41 -19.73 32.01
CA ALA A 78 17.72 -20.36 31.97
C ALA A 78 18.73 -19.60 32.84
N LEU A 79 18.73 -18.27 32.82
CA LEU A 79 19.57 -17.45 33.68
C LEU A 79 19.23 -17.62 35.16
N VAL A 80 17.95 -17.59 35.52
CA VAL A 80 17.51 -17.81 36.91
C VAL A 80 17.93 -19.18 37.40
N PHE A 81 17.68 -20.24 36.64
CA PHE A 81 18.07 -21.59 37.02
C PHE A 81 19.59 -21.76 37.05
N GLY A 82 20.31 -21.17 36.10
CA GLY A 82 21.76 -21.15 36.07
C GLY A 82 22.35 -20.52 37.34
N LEU A 83 21.92 -19.30 37.69
CA LEU A 83 22.37 -18.63 38.92
C LEU A 83 21.93 -19.37 40.18
N SER A 84 20.75 -20.00 40.17
CA SER A 84 20.25 -20.78 41.32
C SER A 84 21.16 -21.97 41.71
N ASN A 85 22.10 -22.38 40.84
CA ASN A 85 23.10 -23.40 41.20
C ASN A 85 24.18 -22.88 42.16
N VAL A 86 24.35 -21.56 42.26
CA VAL A 86 25.41 -20.92 43.07
C VAL A 86 24.88 -19.92 44.10
N MET A 87 23.59 -19.59 44.06
CA MET A 87 22.92 -18.71 45.02
C MET A 87 21.44 -19.08 45.19
N ASP A 88 20.76 -18.48 46.17
CA ASP A 88 19.32 -18.66 46.37
C ASP A 88 18.51 -18.14 45.16
N ALA A 89 17.43 -18.86 44.83
CA ALA A 89 16.61 -18.58 43.65
C ALA A 89 15.95 -17.19 43.69
N GLY A 90 15.64 -16.66 44.88
CA GLY A 90 15.10 -15.31 45.03
C GLY A 90 16.11 -14.25 44.59
N TRP A 91 17.38 -14.38 44.98
CA TRP A 91 18.45 -13.48 44.55
C TRP A 91 18.77 -13.61 43.06
N ALA A 92 18.75 -14.84 42.53
CA ALA A 92 18.89 -15.09 41.10
C ALA A 92 17.80 -14.37 40.29
N ALA A 93 16.53 -14.52 40.70
CA ALA A 93 15.40 -13.86 40.06
C ALA A 93 15.49 -12.32 40.16
N LEU A 94 15.93 -11.79 41.32
CA LEU A 94 16.12 -10.35 41.50
C LEU A 94 17.16 -9.79 40.52
N ILE A 95 18.30 -10.47 40.34
CA ILE A 95 19.35 -10.05 39.41
C ILE A 95 18.81 -10.01 37.98
N VAL A 96 18.13 -11.07 37.53
CA VAL A 96 17.53 -11.12 36.19
C VAL A 96 16.46 -10.04 36.01
N ALA A 97 15.66 -9.75 37.04
CA ALA A 97 14.68 -8.67 37.02
C ALA A 97 15.36 -7.29 36.89
N VAL A 98 16.47 -7.05 37.60
CA VAL A 98 17.24 -5.80 37.47
C VAL A 98 17.82 -5.65 36.05
N ILE A 99 18.34 -6.73 35.45
CA ILE A 99 18.82 -6.71 34.06
C ILE A 99 17.71 -6.26 33.11
N TRP A 100 16.52 -6.85 33.22
CA TRP A 100 15.36 -6.45 32.40
C TRP A 100 14.87 -5.03 32.72
N GLY A 101 14.94 -4.60 33.98
CA GLY A 101 14.63 -3.23 34.37
C GLY A 101 15.54 -2.21 33.70
N ILE A 102 16.85 -2.47 33.65
CA ILE A 102 17.82 -1.61 32.96
C ILE A 102 17.56 -1.61 31.45
N ALA A 103 17.39 -2.79 30.84
CA ALA A 103 17.07 -2.91 29.43
C ALA A 103 15.79 -2.13 29.08
N GLY A 104 14.74 -2.29 29.88
CA GLY A 104 13.48 -1.57 29.74
C GLY A 104 13.63 -0.05 29.86
N ALA A 105 14.42 0.43 30.82
CA ALA A 105 14.69 1.86 30.97
C ALA A 105 15.42 2.44 29.74
N VAL A 106 16.40 1.72 29.20
CA VAL A 106 17.13 2.12 27.98
C VAL A 106 16.20 2.15 26.77
N LEU A 107 15.39 1.12 26.57
CA LEU A 107 14.42 1.04 25.47
C LEU A 107 13.38 2.15 25.56
N TYR A 108 12.80 2.36 26.75
CA TYR A 108 11.81 3.41 26.99
C TYR A 108 12.37 4.80 26.69
N THR A 109 13.56 5.11 27.22
CA THR A 109 14.18 6.43 27.02
C THR A 109 14.57 6.66 25.57
N THR A 110 15.08 5.64 24.88
CA THR A 110 15.46 5.72 23.46
C THR A 110 14.22 5.87 22.58
N GLY A 111 13.19 5.03 22.78
CA GLY A 111 11.94 5.11 22.03
C GLY A 111 11.23 6.44 22.23
N ARG A 112 11.18 6.95 23.47
CA ARG A 112 10.61 8.27 23.78
C ARG A 112 11.36 9.41 23.10
N LYS A 113 12.69 9.34 22.99
CA LYS A 113 13.49 10.33 22.25
C LYS A 113 13.20 10.29 20.76
N GLN A 114 13.12 9.10 20.17
CA GLN A 114 12.80 8.95 18.75
C GLN A 114 11.39 9.47 18.44
N LEU A 115 10.38 9.10 19.23
CA LEU A 115 9.01 9.60 19.06
C LEU A 115 8.91 11.12 19.15
N ARG A 116 9.70 11.77 20.02
CA ARG A 116 9.75 13.24 20.10
C ARG A 116 10.32 13.91 18.86
N ASN A 117 11.10 13.19 18.05
CA ASN A 117 11.72 13.71 16.83
C ASN A 117 10.91 13.35 15.58
N VAL A 118 9.84 12.54 15.71
CA VAL A 118 8.92 12.29 14.61
C VAL A 118 7.97 13.47 14.52
N ASP A 119 8.08 14.24 13.45
CA ASP A 119 7.07 15.23 13.08
C ASP A 119 5.99 14.54 12.25
N PRO A 120 4.78 14.31 12.80
CA PRO A 120 3.71 13.61 12.10
C PRO A 120 3.09 14.46 10.98
N MET A 121 3.39 15.76 10.92
CA MET A 121 2.81 16.66 9.95
C MET A 121 3.68 16.67 8.68
N PRO A 122 3.17 16.22 7.51
CA PRO A 122 3.90 16.34 6.25
C PRO A 122 3.85 17.80 5.78
N HIS A 123 4.73 18.63 6.34
CA HIS A 123 4.75 20.09 6.14
C HIS A 123 4.72 20.46 4.65
N ARG A 124 5.53 19.76 3.84
CA ARG A 124 5.57 19.95 2.38
C ARG A 124 4.22 19.75 1.71
N THR A 125 3.50 18.68 2.04
CA THR A 125 2.18 18.38 1.47
C THR A 125 1.14 19.39 1.92
N VAL A 126 1.18 19.79 3.19
CA VAL A 126 0.27 20.80 3.73
C VAL A 126 0.53 22.17 3.10
N ASP A 127 1.79 22.52 2.87
CA ASP A 127 2.17 23.80 2.25
C ASP A 127 1.77 23.84 0.77
N THR A 128 1.96 22.75 0.01
CA THR A 128 1.46 22.66 -1.38
C THR A 128 -0.05 22.81 -1.45
N ILE A 129 -0.81 22.13 -0.56
CA ILE A 129 -2.27 22.27 -0.52
C ILE A 129 -2.70 23.70 -0.16
N LYS A 130 -1.95 24.40 0.72
CA LYS A 130 -2.22 25.80 1.05
C LYS A 130 -1.92 26.73 -0.12
N GLU A 131 -0.83 26.50 -0.86
CA GLU A 131 -0.48 27.25 -2.07
C GLU A 131 -1.53 27.06 -3.16
N ASP A 132 -1.96 25.82 -3.41
CA ASP A 132 -3.03 25.50 -4.36
C ASP A 132 -4.35 26.17 -3.96
N ALA A 133 -4.69 26.14 -2.66
CA ALA A 133 -5.87 26.81 -2.13
C ALA A 133 -5.77 28.36 -2.21
N GLN A 134 -4.58 28.93 -2.01
CA GLN A 134 -4.35 30.37 -2.17
C GLN A 134 -4.47 30.81 -3.63
N TRP A 135 -3.93 30.03 -4.56
CA TRP A 135 -4.05 30.30 -5.99
C TRP A 135 -5.51 30.29 -6.47
N LEU A 136 -6.30 29.32 -5.99
CA LEU A 136 -7.74 29.26 -6.29
C LEU A 136 -8.55 30.42 -5.67
N LYS A 137 -8.06 31.00 -4.56
CA LYS A 137 -8.76 32.08 -3.84
C LYS A 137 -8.45 33.47 -4.40
N ASN A 138 -7.23 33.67 -4.91
CA ASN A 138 -6.82 34.89 -5.61
C ASN A 138 -6.20 34.50 -6.96
N PRO A 139 -7.03 34.13 -7.96
CA PRO A 139 -6.54 33.94 -9.32
C PRO A 139 -6.17 35.31 -9.89
N THR A 140 -4.96 35.77 -9.59
CA THR A 140 -4.34 36.86 -10.35
C THR A 140 -3.96 36.28 -11.70
N GLY A 141 -4.80 36.58 -12.71
CA GLY A 141 -4.42 36.50 -14.12
C GLY A 141 -3.38 37.56 -14.48
#